data_AF-A0A7Z9FD97-F1
#
_entry.id   AF-A0A7Z9FD97-F1
#
_cell.length_a   1.000
_cell.length_b   1.000
_cell.length_c   1.000
_cell.angle_alpha   90.00
_cell.angle_beta   90.00
_cell.angle_gamma   90.00
#
_symmetry.space_group_name_H-M   'P 1'
#
loop_
_entity.id
_entity.type
_entity.pdbx_description
1 polymer ?
#
loop_
_entity_poly.entity_id
_entity_poly.type
_entity_poly.pdbx_seq_one_letter_code
_entity_poly.pdbx_strand_id
1 'polypeptide(L)'
;GIPIPFFGHDAMTTTVPAEFAIRYKIPLVPARVERVSGARFRLTISPPLTLPDSGDLESDARAVMAEVHSLFESWIRDKPEQWLWLHRRWPDNF
;
A
#
# COMPACT_ATOMS: atom_id res chain seq x y z
N GLY A 1 -11.14 -6.65 -5.69
CA GLY A 1 -10.45 -6.21 -4.46
C GLY A 1 -11.41 -6.31 -3.30
N ILE A 2 -10.91 -6.13 -2.08
CA ILE A 2 -11.71 -6.09 -0.85
C ILE A 2 -11.64 -4.68 -0.25
N PRO A 3 -12.64 -4.25 0.55
CA PRO A 3 -12.58 -2.95 1.23
C PRO A 3 -11.48 -2.96 2.30
N ILE A 4 -10.49 -2.07 2.18
CA ILE A 4 -9.41 -1.89 3.16
C ILE A 4 -9.34 -0.40 3.54
N PRO A 5 -9.21 -0.05 4.83
CA PRO A 5 -9.10 1.33 5.26
C PRO A 5 -7.98 2.08 4.54
N PHE A 6 -8.30 3.26 4.00
CA PHE A 6 -7.38 4.20 3.38
C PHE A 6 -7.90 5.62 3.63
N PHE A 7 -7.12 6.46 4.30
CA PHE A 7 -7.50 7.80 4.74
C PHE A 7 -8.82 7.85 5.52
N GLY A 8 -9.08 6.85 6.36
CA GLY A 8 -10.31 6.76 7.16
C GLY A 8 -11.56 6.27 6.41
N HIS A 9 -11.43 5.89 5.14
CA HIS A 9 -12.53 5.36 4.32
C HIS A 9 -12.14 4.03 3.66
N ASP A 10 -13.10 3.14 3.47
CA ASP A 10 -12.84 1.87 2.78
C ASP A 10 -12.55 2.07 1.30
N ALA A 11 -11.35 1.67 0.85
CA ALA A 11 -10.96 1.67 -0.55
C ALA A 11 -10.85 0.22 -1.08
N MET A 12 -11.46 -0.04 -2.24
CA MET A 12 -11.37 -1.36 -2.88
C MET A 12 -9.95 -1.66 -3.31
N THR A 13 -9.34 -2.67 -2.71
CA THR A 13 -7.89 -2.89 -2.78
C THR A 13 -7.57 -4.33 -3.15
N THR A 14 -6.54 -4.52 -3.97
CA THR A 14 -6.04 -5.85 -4.30
C THR A 14 -5.17 -6.39 -3.17
N THR A 15 -5.38 -7.65 -2.80
CA THR A 15 -4.61 -8.39 -1.78
C THR A 15 -3.48 -9.21 -2.39
N VAL A 16 -3.41 -9.31 -3.72
CA VAL A 16 -2.45 -10.13 -4.46
C VAL A 16 -0.98 -9.92 -4.01
N PRO A 17 -0.48 -8.69 -3.76
CA PRO A 17 0.90 -8.53 -3.29
C PRO A 17 1.18 -9.25 -1.97
N ALA A 18 0.26 -9.15 -1.01
CA ALA A 18 0.38 -9.81 0.28
C ALA A 18 0.18 -11.33 0.17
N GLU A 19 -0.83 -11.77 -0.58
CA GLU A 19 -1.08 -13.19 -0.83
C GLU A 19 0.15 -13.89 -1.43
N PHE A 20 0.80 -13.26 -2.42
CA PHE A 20 2.00 -13.82 -3.04
C PHE A 20 3.17 -13.86 -2.06
N ALA A 21 3.37 -12.79 -1.30
CA ALA A 21 4.43 -12.72 -0.31
C ALA A 21 4.31 -13.84 0.75
N ILE A 22 3.10 -14.02 1.30
CA ILE A 22 2.81 -15.05 2.31
C ILE A 22 2.93 -16.46 1.70
N ARG A 23 2.23 -16.71 0.57
CA ARG A 23 2.16 -18.05 -0.04
C ARG A 23 3.52 -18.57 -0.48
N TYR A 24 4.33 -17.70 -1.07
CA TYR A 24 5.65 -18.08 -1.59
C TYR A 24 6.78 -17.82 -0.60
N LYS A 25 6.47 -17.31 0.60
CA LYS A 25 7.44 -16.98 1.65
C LYS A 25 8.55 -16.05 1.12
N ILE A 26 8.14 -15.02 0.37
CA ILE A 26 9.04 -14.03 -0.21
C ILE A 26 8.85 -12.67 0.46
N PRO A 27 9.91 -11.85 0.58
CA PRO A 27 9.80 -10.52 1.17
C PRO A 27 8.87 -9.61 0.38
N LEU A 28 7.98 -8.89 1.07
CA LEU A 28 7.24 -7.76 0.51
C LEU A 28 7.91 -6.46 0.93
N VAL A 29 8.50 -5.74 -0.03
CA VAL A 29 9.33 -4.56 0.24
C VAL A 29 8.65 -3.31 -0.33
N PRO A 30 8.14 -2.40 0.53
CA PRO A 30 7.59 -1.13 0.06
C PRO A 30 8.67 -0.20 -0.47
N ALA A 31 8.37 0.51 -1.55
CA ALA A 31 9.23 1.54 -2.10
C ALA A 31 8.42 2.76 -2.54
N ARG A 32 9.02 3.95 -2.43
CA ARG A 32 8.47 5.20 -2.97
C ARG A 32 9.47 5.90 -3.88
N VAL A 33 8.95 6.58 -4.88
CA VAL A 33 9.73 7.43 -5.79
C VAL A 33 9.23 8.85 -5.65
N GLU A 34 10.13 9.77 -5.35
CA GLU A 34 9.84 11.20 -5.20
C GLU A 34 10.60 11.99 -6.27
N ARG A 35 9.93 12.88 -6.99
CA ARG A 35 10.58 13.88 -7.83
C ARG A 35 11.20 14.94 -6.93
N VAL A 36 12.52 15.10 -7.02
CA VAL A 36 13.28 16.08 -6.24
C VAL A 36 13.33 17.43 -6.95
N SER A 37 13.59 17.41 -8.26
CA SER A 37 13.68 18.63 -9.09
C SER A 37 13.83 18.24 -10.57
N GLY A 38 13.14 18.92 -11.49
CA GLY A 38 13.23 18.60 -12.93
C GLY A 38 13.03 17.11 -13.20
N ALA A 39 13.96 16.49 -13.92
CA ALA A 39 13.98 15.05 -14.19
C ALA A 39 14.82 14.23 -13.18
N ARG A 40 15.00 14.71 -11.93
CA ARG A 40 15.70 13.97 -10.86
C ARG A 40 14.71 13.37 -9.87
N PHE A 41 14.89 12.09 -9.57
CA PHE A 41 14.03 11.32 -8.68
C PHE A 41 14.86 10.63 -7.59
N ARG A 42 14.28 10.52 -6.39
CA ARG A 42 14.81 9.74 -5.27
C ARG A 42 13.96 8.50 -5.09
N LEU A 43 14.58 7.33 -5.18
CA LEU A 43 13.99 6.06 -4.77
C LEU A 43 14.33 5.81 -3.30
N THR A 44 13.31 5.56 -2.48
CA THR A 44 13.48 5.11 -1.10
C THR A 44 12.89 3.70 -0.99
N ILE A 45 13.72 2.75 -0.57
CA ILE A 45 13.34 1.36 -0.34
C ILE A 45 13.25 1.15 1.17
N SER A 46 12.09 0.72 1.65
CA SER A 46 11.87 0.45 3.07
C SER A 46 12.39 -0.96 3.43
N PRO A 47 12.55 -1.28 4.72
CA PRO A 47 12.69 -2.67 5.13
C PRO A 47 11.50 -3.52 4.66
N PRO A 48 11.67 -4.85 4.49
CA PRO A 48 10.55 -5.75 4.25
C PRO A 48 9.49 -5.64 5.34
N LEU A 49 8.22 -5.76 4.97
CA LEU A 49 7.12 -5.88 5.93
C LEU A 49 7.21 -7.22 6.68
N THR A 50 6.74 -7.22 7.92
CA THR A 50 6.56 -8.46 8.68
C THR A 50 5.31 -9.15 8.16
N LEU A 51 5.47 -10.38 7.65
CA LEU A 51 4.35 -11.15 7.15
C LEU A 51 3.80 -12.04 8.27
N PRO A 52 2.49 -11.96 8.58
CA PRO A 52 1.86 -12.91 9.48
C PRO A 52 1.79 -14.30 8.84
N ASP A 53 1.69 -15.32 9.68
CA ASP A 53 1.53 -16.73 9.29
C ASP A 53 0.52 -17.37 10.25
N SER A 54 -0.70 -16.82 10.28
CA SER A 54 -1.77 -17.28 11.18
C SER A 54 -2.46 -18.56 10.68
N GLY A 55 -2.22 -18.92 9.42
CA GLY A 55 -2.92 -19.99 8.71
C GLY A 55 -4.18 -19.54 7.97
N ASP A 56 -4.64 -18.31 8.19
CA ASP A 56 -5.72 -17.67 7.44
C ASP A 56 -5.15 -16.65 6.45
N LEU A 57 -4.96 -17.10 5.20
CA LEU A 57 -4.38 -16.29 4.13
C LEU A 57 -5.19 -15.01 3.84
N GLU A 58 -6.51 -15.06 3.96
CA GLU A 58 -7.37 -13.91 3.65
C GLU A 58 -7.21 -12.82 4.72
N SER A 59 -7.28 -13.22 5.99
CA SER A 59 -7.07 -12.33 7.13
C SER A 59 -5.65 -11.74 7.14
N ASP A 60 -4.64 -12.59 6.92
CA ASP A 60 -3.24 -12.20 6.87
C ASP A 60 -2.97 -11.21 5.72
N ALA A 61 -3.50 -11.48 4.53
CA ALA A 61 -3.34 -10.58 3.39
C ALA A 61 -4.05 -9.24 3.60
N ARG A 62 -5.23 -9.23 4.23
CA ARG A 62 -5.94 -8.00 4.61
C ARG A 62 -5.09 -7.17 5.58
N ALA A 63 -4.51 -7.80 6.60
CA ALA A 63 -3.69 -7.11 7.60
C ALA A 63 -2.45 -6.45 6.98
N VAL A 64 -1.72 -7.19 6.15
CA VAL A 64 -0.54 -6.66 5.43
C VAL A 64 -0.93 -5.50 4.51
N MET A 65 -2.03 -5.61 3.77
CA MET A 65 -2.46 -4.53 2.89
C MET A 65 -2.95 -3.29 3.64
N ALA A 66 -3.51 -3.44 4.85
CA ALA A 66 -3.83 -2.31 5.72
C ALA A 66 -2.56 -1.58 6.20
N GLU A 67 -1.48 -2.32 6.51
CA GLU A 67 -0.18 -1.72 6.83
C GLU A 67 0.42 -0.98 5.63
N VAL A 68 0.34 -1.55 4.43
CA VAL A 68 0.73 -0.89 3.18
C VAL A 68 -0.05 0.41 2.97
N HIS A 69 -1.36 0.40 3.21
CA HIS A 69 -2.18 1.62 3.14
C HIS A 69 -1.74 2.67 4.15
N SER A 70 -1.52 2.30 5.41
CA SER A 70 -1.02 3.23 6.44
C SER A 70 0.32 3.87 6.03
N LEU A 71 1.21 3.08 5.44
CA LEU A 71 2.49 3.56 4.93
C LEU A 71 2.27 4.54 3.76
N PHE A 72 1.41 4.19 2.80
CA PHE A 72 1.08 5.09 1.69
C PHE A 72 0.42 6.38 2.16
N GLU A 73 -0.48 6.33 3.15
CA GLU A 73 -1.06 7.52 3.75
C GLU A 73 -0.01 8.46 4.30
N SER A 74 1.02 7.93 4.99
CA SER A 74 2.12 8.75 5.49
C SER A 74 2.87 9.45 4.35
N TRP A 75 3.21 8.71 3.29
CA TRP A 75 3.94 9.26 2.14
C TRP A 75 3.13 10.28 1.35
N ILE A 76 1.82 10.03 1.22
CA ILE A 76 0.90 10.94 0.54
C ILE A 76 0.68 12.19 1.38
N ARG A 77 0.63 12.12 2.71
CA ARG A 77 0.58 13.32 3.57
C ARG A 77 1.86 14.14 3.47
N ASP A 78 3.02 13.51 3.32
CA ASP A 78 4.31 14.20 3.15
C ASP A 78 4.37 15.00 1.83
N LYS A 79 3.86 14.42 0.74
CA LYS A 79 3.95 14.95 -0.64
C LYS A 79 2.68 14.69 -1.46
N PRO A 80 1.52 15.27 -1.10
CA PRO A 80 0.25 14.94 -1.74
C PRO A 80 0.22 15.32 -3.23
N GLU A 81 0.98 16.33 -3.64
CA GLU A 81 1.11 16.78 -5.03
C GLU A 81 1.82 15.79 -5.95
N GLN A 82 2.57 14.83 -5.39
CA GLN A 82 3.30 13.82 -6.15
C GLN A 82 2.55 12.50 -6.30
N TRP A 83 1.45 12.31 -5.56
CA TRP A 83 0.60 11.15 -5.74
C TRP A 83 -0.25 11.31 -7.01
N LEU A 84 -0.38 10.22 -7.76
CA LEU A 84 -1.12 10.22 -9.01
C LEU A 84 -2.62 10.07 -8.75
N TRP A 85 -3.30 11.19 -8.46
CA TRP A 85 -4.74 11.28 -8.19
C TRP A 85 -5.64 11.07 -9.43
N LEU A 86 -5.31 10.12 -10.30
CA LEU A 86 -6.09 9.85 -11.52
C LEU A 86 -7.37 9.03 -11.27
N HIS A 87 -7.37 8.21 -10.22
CA HIS A 87 -8.43 7.24 -9.98
C HIS A 87 -9.43 7.76 -8.95
N ARG A 88 -10.74 7.56 -9.23
CA ARG A 88 -11.80 7.66 -8.20
C ARG A 88 -11.63 6.50 -7.23
N ARG A 89 -10.80 6.72 -6.20
CA ARG A 89 -10.36 5.68 -5.27
C ARG A 89 -11.50 5.19 -4.37
N TRP A 90 -12.44 6.09 -4.05
CA TRP A 90 -13.67 5.80 -3.35
C TRP A 90 -14.86 5.99 -4.30
N PRO A 91 -15.81 5.05 -4.36
CA PRO A 91 -17.06 5.26 -5.08
C PRO A 91 -17.84 6.42 -4.43
N ASP A 92 -18.60 7.16 -5.26
CA ASP A 92 -19.30 8.39 -4.89
C ASP A 92 -20.34 8.14 -3.76
N ASN A 93 -19.91 8.25 -2.50
CA ASN A 93 -20.74 8.21 -1.28
C ASN A 93 -20.27 9.29 -0.28
N PHE A 94 -20.00 10.49 -0.78
CA PHE A 94 -19.83 11.71 0.02
C PHE A 94 -21.00 12.65 -0.22
#